data_AF-A0A7U6RCX4-F1
#
_entry.id   AF-A0A7U6RCX4-F1
#
_cell.length_a   1.000
_cell.length_b   1.000
_cell.length_c   1.000
_cell.angle_alpha   90.00
_cell.angle_beta   90.00
_cell.angle_gamma   90.00
#
_symmetry.space_group_name_H-M   'P 1'
#
loop_
_entity.id
_entity.type
_entity.pdbx_description
1 polymer ?
#
loop_
_entity_poly.entity_id
_entity_poly.type
_entity_poly.pdbx_seq_one_letter_code
_entity_poly.pdbx_strand_id
1 'polypeptide(L)'
;MTSPIIPWMGGKRRLADRLIPLFPPHECYVEVFAGGAALFFMRPQPAPVEVLNDLNGDLVTLYRVVQNHLEEFVRQFKWALSSRQIFEWQKMTRPETLTDIQRAARFFYLQQHAFGGKVTGQTFGTATTGPAINLLRIEENLSAAWQRLAGTYVENLSWLACAERYDRAHTFFYMDPPYWQTAGYGVDFPFEEYERMADFMRRCKGKVMVSINDHPEIRRAFAGFHFECIDIRYSNTNQRQCKAEITGELVIMNWQPTSFGGLF
;
A
#
# COMPACT_ATOMS: atom_id res chain seq x y z
N MET A 1 -11.39 -10.18 8.90
CA MET A 1 -10.69 -9.11 8.17
C MET A 1 -9.72 -9.75 7.20
N THR A 2 -9.82 -9.40 5.92
CA THR A 2 -8.90 -9.87 4.89
C THR A 2 -7.54 -9.25 5.13
N SER A 3 -6.47 -10.04 4.98
CA SER A 3 -5.11 -9.53 5.13
C SER A 3 -4.54 -9.14 3.76
N PRO A 4 -3.63 -8.14 3.72
CA PRO A 4 -2.86 -7.84 2.51
C PRO A 4 -2.22 -9.08 1.90
N ILE A 5 -2.16 -9.11 0.56
CA ILE A 5 -1.59 -10.22 -0.21
C ILE A 5 -0.08 -10.35 0.03
N ILE A 6 0.61 -9.22 0.24
CA ILE A 6 2.06 -9.17 0.45
C ILE A 6 2.42 -8.29 1.66
N PRO A 7 3.54 -8.59 2.34
CA PRO A 7 4.21 -7.63 3.20
C PRO A 7 4.60 -6.40 2.38
N TRP A 8 4.35 -5.22 2.94
CA TRP A 8 4.72 -3.95 2.33
C TRP A 8 5.30 -3.00 3.37
N MET A 9 6.47 -2.43 3.06
CA MET A 9 7.04 -1.37 3.87
C MET A 9 6.09 -0.16 3.87
N GLY A 10 5.82 0.39 5.06
CA GLY A 10 4.86 1.49 5.22
C GLY A 10 3.39 1.06 5.29
N GLY A 11 3.09 -0.25 5.25
CA GLY A 11 1.72 -0.75 5.32
C GLY A 11 0.96 -0.23 6.56
N LYS A 12 -0.14 0.48 6.30
CA LYS A 12 -0.95 1.20 7.30
C LYS A 12 -1.86 0.32 8.17
N ARG A 13 -1.58 -0.98 8.26
CA ARG A 13 -2.38 -1.96 9.02
C ARG A 13 -2.53 -1.58 10.50
N ARG A 14 -1.47 -1.05 11.13
CA ARG A 14 -1.51 -0.63 12.55
C ARG A 14 -2.31 0.67 12.77
N LEU A 15 -2.58 1.42 11.70
CA LEU A 15 -3.27 2.71 11.75
C LEU A 15 -4.69 2.62 11.21
N ALA A 16 -5.09 1.48 10.65
CA ALA A 16 -6.41 1.27 10.08
C ALA A 16 -7.53 1.63 11.06
N ASP A 17 -7.42 1.24 12.34
CA ASP A 17 -8.40 1.54 13.38
C ASP A 17 -8.52 3.04 13.72
N ARG A 18 -7.53 3.84 13.33
CA ARG A 18 -7.52 5.30 13.50
C ARG A 18 -7.90 6.04 12.21
N LEU A 19 -7.51 5.52 11.06
CA LEU A 19 -7.73 6.14 9.75
C LEU A 19 -9.13 5.87 9.20
N ILE A 20 -9.59 4.62 9.23
CA ILE A 20 -10.89 4.23 8.65
C ILE A 20 -12.06 5.02 9.27
N PRO A 21 -12.11 5.26 10.60
CA PRO A 21 -13.19 6.08 11.18
C PRO A 21 -13.22 7.53 10.72
N LEU A 22 -12.11 8.05 10.15
CA LEU A 22 -12.05 9.40 9.61
C LEU A 22 -12.52 9.46 8.15
N PHE A 23 -12.76 8.32 7.48
CA PHE A 23 -13.14 8.28 6.07
C PHE A 23 -14.52 8.95 5.89
N PRO A 24 -14.68 9.82 4.89
CA PRO A 24 -15.96 10.46 4.63
C PRO A 24 -16.91 9.46 3.95
N PRO A 25 -18.24 9.69 3.94
CA PRO A 25 -19.15 8.94 3.09
C PRO A 25 -18.75 9.05 1.60
N HIS A 26 -18.77 7.93 0.88
CA HIS A 26 -18.35 7.89 -0.53
C HIS A 26 -18.98 6.70 -1.29
N GLU A 27 -19.14 6.86 -2.60
CA GLU A 27 -19.57 5.79 -3.50
C GLU A 27 -18.39 5.17 -4.25
N CYS A 28 -17.34 5.97 -4.50
CA CYS A 28 -16.12 5.54 -5.16
C CYS A 28 -14.93 5.70 -4.21
N TYR A 29 -14.23 4.61 -3.92
CA TYR A 29 -12.99 4.61 -3.13
C TYR A 29 -11.79 4.42 -4.06
N VAL A 30 -10.80 5.29 -3.96
CA VAL A 30 -9.59 5.22 -4.76
C VAL A 30 -8.37 5.22 -3.84
N GLU A 31 -7.62 4.12 -3.85
CA GLU A 31 -6.31 4.05 -3.20
C GLU A 31 -5.22 4.35 -4.25
N VAL A 32 -4.75 5.60 -4.25
CA VAL A 32 -3.92 6.14 -5.34
C VAL A 32 -2.49 5.58 -5.33
N PHE A 33 -2.00 5.28 -4.11
CA PHE A 33 -0.71 4.64 -3.84
C PHE A 33 -1.00 3.34 -3.08
N ALA A 34 -1.47 2.32 -3.80
CA ALA A 34 -1.96 1.10 -3.19
C ALA A 34 -0.90 0.41 -2.33
N GLY A 35 0.33 0.25 -2.83
CA GLY A 35 1.35 -0.52 -2.11
C GLY A 35 0.83 -1.91 -1.71
N GLY A 36 0.73 -2.20 -0.42
CA GLY A 36 0.11 -3.44 0.08
C GLY A 36 -1.43 -3.44 0.13
N ALA A 37 -2.07 -2.31 -0.15
CA ALA A 37 -3.51 -2.04 -0.07
C ALA A 37 -4.13 -2.36 1.30
N ALA A 38 -3.41 -2.02 2.38
CA ALA A 38 -3.78 -2.43 3.73
C ALA A 38 -5.15 -1.90 4.15
N LEU A 39 -5.46 -0.64 3.84
CA LEU A 39 -6.75 -0.05 4.20
C LEU A 39 -7.87 -0.65 3.37
N PHE A 40 -7.69 -0.80 2.05
CA PHE A 40 -8.63 -1.51 1.18
C PHE A 40 -9.07 -2.88 1.74
N PHE A 41 -8.10 -3.74 2.14
CA PHE A 41 -8.39 -5.08 2.66
C PHE A 41 -9.00 -5.07 4.07
N MET A 42 -8.70 -4.05 4.88
CA MET A 42 -9.16 -3.95 6.26
C MET A 42 -10.47 -3.20 6.44
N ARG A 43 -10.93 -2.44 5.42
CA ARG A 43 -12.23 -1.78 5.45
C ARG A 43 -13.35 -2.80 5.69
N PRO A 44 -14.22 -2.58 6.68
CA PRO A 44 -15.27 -3.53 7.03
C PRO A 44 -16.34 -3.64 5.94
N GLN A 45 -16.57 -2.55 5.20
CA GLN A 45 -17.53 -2.48 4.11
C GLN A 45 -16.84 -1.91 2.86
N PRO A 46 -16.94 -2.59 1.70
CA PRO A 46 -16.44 -2.07 0.44
C PRO A 46 -17.31 -0.89 -0.03
N ALA A 47 -16.71 0.02 -0.81
CA ALA A 47 -17.49 1.02 -1.52
C ALA A 47 -18.15 0.37 -2.77
N PRO A 48 -19.25 0.94 -3.29
CA PRO A 48 -19.85 0.48 -4.55
C PRO A 48 -18.86 0.39 -5.71
N VAL A 49 -17.93 1.34 -5.80
CA VAL A 49 -16.84 1.34 -6.78
C VAL A 49 -15.51 1.45 -6.03
N GLU A 50 -14.55 0.61 -6.37
CA GLU A 50 -13.22 0.63 -5.77
C GLU A 50 -12.13 0.54 -6.83
N VAL A 51 -11.09 1.36 -6.64
CA VAL A 51 -9.97 1.50 -7.54
C VAL A 51 -8.67 1.39 -6.74
N LEU A 52 -7.80 0.49 -7.16
CA LEU A 52 -6.42 0.42 -6.68
C LEU A 52 -5.48 0.91 -7.79
N ASN A 53 -4.61 1.85 -7.47
CA ASN A 53 -3.58 2.33 -8.38
C ASN A 53 -2.20 2.22 -7.73
N ASP A 54 -1.20 1.85 -8.51
CA ASP A 54 0.20 2.01 -8.11
C ASP A 54 1.06 2.25 -9.35
N LEU A 55 2.19 2.93 -9.17
CA LEU A 55 3.16 3.13 -10.25
C LEU A 55 3.94 1.84 -10.54
N ASN A 56 4.14 1.00 -9.53
CA ASN A 56 4.90 -0.24 -9.65
C ASN A 56 4.12 -1.29 -10.47
N GLY A 57 4.53 -1.49 -11.72
CA GLY A 57 3.91 -2.46 -12.63
C GLY A 57 3.97 -3.91 -12.13
N ASP A 58 5.00 -4.33 -11.38
CA ASP A 58 5.06 -5.70 -10.82
C ASP A 58 3.96 -5.91 -9.77
N LEU A 59 3.71 -4.90 -8.95
CA LEU A 59 2.66 -4.90 -7.94
C LEU A 59 1.27 -4.92 -8.59
N VAL A 60 1.06 -4.08 -9.61
CA VAL A 60 -0.21 -4.07 -10.36
C VAL A 60 -0.44 -5.41 -11.08
N THR A 61 0.60 -5.98 -11.69
CA THR A 61 0.51 -7.32 -12.29
C THR A 61 0.15 -8.38 -11.25
N LEU A 62 0.68 -8.31 -10.03
CA LEU A 62 0.28 -9.21 -8.95
C LEU A 62 -1.21 -9.09 -8.63
N TYR A 63 -1.75 -7.88 -8.43
CA TYR A 63 -3.18 -7.69 -8.16
C TYR A 63 -4.06 -8.23 -9.29
N ARG A 64 -3.71 -7.93 -10.54
CA ARG A 64 -4.45 -8.41 -11.72
C ARG A 64 -4.42 -9.93 -11.85
N VAL A 65 -3.26 -10.55 -11.63
CA VAL A 65 -3.11 -12.02 -11.69
C VAL A 65 -3.87 -12.69 -10.57
N VAL A 66 -3.78 -12.20 -9.32
CA VAL A 66 -4.54 -12.77 -8.21
C VAL A 66 -6.05 -12.63 -8.45
N GLN A 67 -6.51 -11.51 -9.01
CA GLN A 67 -7.91 -11.28 -9.34
C GLN A 67 -8.45 -12.26 -10.42
N ASN A 68 -7.67 -12.53 -11.47
CA ASN A 68 -8.16 -13.20 -12.67
C ASN A 68 -7.66 -14.66 -12.85
N HIS A 69 -6.55 -15.03 -12.22
CA HIS A 69 -5.82 -16.29 -12.44
C HIS A 69 -5.26 -16.86 -11.12
N LEU A 70 -6.07 -16.85 -10.05
CA LEU A 70 -5.65 -17.30 -8.72
C LEU A 70 -5.10 -18.74 -8.74
N GLU A 71 -5.76 -19.65 -9.44
CA GLU A 71 -5.38 -21.07 -9.49
C GLU A 71 -4.01 -21.26 -10.15
N GLU A 72 -3.78 -20.63 -11.31
CA GLU A 72 -2.50 -20.69 -12.02
C GLU A 72 -1.37 -20.05 -11.22
N PHE A 73 -1.68 -18.97 -10.48
CA PHE A 73 -0.75 -18.31 -9.58
C PHE A 73 -0.34 -19.22 -8.43
N VAL A 74 -1.31 -19.81 -7.71
CA VAL A 74 -1.04 -20.75 -6.61
C VAL A 74 -0.23 -21.95 -7.09
N ARG A 75 -0.51 -22.45 -8.30
CA ARG A 75 0.23 -23.57 -8.91
C ARG A 75 1.73 -23.33 -9.03
N GLN A 76 2.18 -22.07 -9.15
CA GLN A 76 3.61 -21.75 -9.19
C GLN A 76 4.36 -22.15 -7.91
N PHE A 77 3.63 -22.26 -6.79
CA PHE A 77 4.22 -22.46 -5.46
C PHE A 77 4.09 -23.88 -4.92
N LYS A 78 3.38 -24.78 -5.62
CA LYS A 78 3.11 -26.15 -5.18
C LYS A 78 4.38 -26.93 -4.78
N TRP A 79 5.49 -26.66 -5.46
CA TRP A 79 6.79 -27.29 -5.22
C TRP A 79 7.90 -26.28 -4.91
N ALA A 80 7.52 -25.03 -4.61
CA ALA A 80 8.49 -23.97 -4.35
C ALA A 80 9.13 -24.15 -2.98
N LEU A 81 10.43 -23.84 -2.91
CA LEU A 81 11.22 -23.89 -1.69
C LEU A 81 11.54 -22.48 -1.21
N SER A 82 11.44 -22.25 0.10
CA SER A 82 12.01 -21.06 0.74
C SER A 82 13.52 -21.24 0.84
N SER A 83 14.28 -20.58 -0.05
CA SER A 83 15.73 -20.74 -0.13
C SER A 83 16.41 -19.43 -0.51
N ARG A 84 17.51 -19.11 0.19
CA ARG A 84 18.34 -17.94 -0.11
C ARG A 84 18.89 -17.99 -1.53
N GLN A 85 19.26 -19.19 -2.02
CA GLN A 85 19.79 -19.34 -3.38
C GLN A 85 18.71 -19.07 -4.43
N ILE A 86 17.50 -19.61 -4.23
CA ILE A 86 16.35 -19.34 -5.12
C ILE A 86 16.02 -17.84 -5.11
N PHE A 87 16.05 -17.19 -3.96
CA PHE A 87 15.82 -15.76 -3.86
C PHE A 87 16.81 -14.92 -4.68
N GLU A 88 18.11 -15.22 -4.61
CA GLU A 88 19.11 -14.52 -5.43
C GLU A 88 18.93 -14.84 -6.93
N TRP A 89 18.56 -16.07 -7.30
CA TRP A 89 18.21 -16.39 -8.69
C TRP A 89 17.01 -15.59 -9.17
N GLN A 90 15.94 -15.49 -8.37
CA GLN A 90 14.78 -14.69 -8.72
C GLN A 90 15.14 -13.20 -8.91
N LYS A 91 16.06 -12.66 -8.10
CA LYS A 91 16.58 -11.29 -8.30
C LYS A 91 17.31 -11.12 -9.64
N MET A 92 18.07 -12.13 -10.07
CA MET A 92 18.80 -12.11 -11.34
C MET A 92 17.89 -12.32 -12.56
N THR A 93 16.73 -12.96 -12.39
CA THR A 93 15.77 -13.21 -13.47
C THR A 93 15.31 -11.91 -14.10
N ARG A 94 15.37 -11.86 -15.44
CA ARG A 94 14.86 -10.78 -16.29
C ARG A 94 13.34 -10.80 -16.35
N PRO A 95 12.62 -9.83 -15.73
CA PRO A 95 11.16 -9.86 -15.68
C PRO A 95 10.49 -9.80 -17.06
N GLU A 96 11.13 -9.17 -18.03
CA GLU A 96 10.64 -9.01 -19.41
C GLU A 96 10.52 -10.32 -20.19
N THR A 97 11.18 -11.39 -19.72
CA THR A 97 11.10 -12.71 -20.36
C THR A 97 10.00 -13.60 -19.76
N LEU A 98 9.29 -13.11 -18.74
CA LEU A 98 8.30 -13.88 -17.98
C LEU A 98 6.88 -13.57 -18.46
N THR A 99 5.98 -14.54 -18.34
CA THR A 99 4.54 -14.28 -18.42
C THR A 99 4.09 -13.47 -17.20
N ASP A 100 2.93 -12.80 -17.29
CA ASP A 100 2.38 -12.04 -16.16
C ASP A 100 2.22 -12.89 -14.88
N ILE A 101 1.80 -14.16 -15.02
CA ILE A 101 1.68 -15.09 -13.89
C ILE A 101 3.05 -15.39 -13.27
N GLN A 102 4.06 -15.66 -14.09
CA GLN A 102 5.43 -15.91 -13.61
C GLN A 102 6.03 -14.67 -12.96
N ARG A 103 5.79 -13.49 -13.54
CA ARG A 103 6.25 -12.20 -13.05
C ARG A 103 5.60 -11.86 -11.70
N ALA A 104 4.29 -12.06 -11.57
CA ALA A 104 3.57 -11.93 -10.30
C ALA A 104 4.10 -12.92 -9.25
N ALA A 105 4.30 -14.19 -9.61
CA ALA A 105 4.81 -15.21 -8.69
C ALA A 105 6.23 -14.90 -8.22
N ARG A 106 7.10 -14.45 -9.13
CA ARG A 106 8.45 -13.94 -8.79
C ARG A 106 8.36 -12.78 -7.82
N PHE A 107 7.56 -11.76 -8.11
CA PHE A 107 7.43 -10.57 -7.27
C PHE A 107 6.91 -10.93 -5.87
N PHE A 108 5.87 -11.76 -5.79
CA PHE A 108 5.33 -12.28 -4.54
C PHE A 108 6.38 -13.07 -3.74
N TYR A 109 7.13 -13.97 -4.39
CA TYR A 109 8.19 -14.73 -3.73
C TYR A 109 9.23 -13.81 -3.10
N LEU A 110 9.69 -12.81 -3.85
CA LEU A 110 10.65 -11.83 -3.36
C LEU A 110 10.09 -11.03 -2.18
N GLN A 111 8.86 -10.51 -2.27
CA GLN A 111 8.25 -9.75 -1.17
C GLN A 111 8.04 -10.57 0.10
N GLN A 112 7.62 -11.83 0.00
CA GLN A 112 7.40 -12.69 1.16
C GLN A 112 8.71 -13.09 1.86
N HIS A 113 9.82 -13.13 1.13
CA HIS A 113 11.13 -13.54 1.68
C HIS A 113 12.07 -12.36 1.93
N ALA A 114 11.74 -11.14 1.51
CA ALA A 114 12.55 -9.95 1.75
C ALA A 114 12.49 -9.55 3.22
N PHE A 115 13.66 -9.30 3.83
CA PHE A 115 13.74 -8.77 5.18
C PHE A 115 13.01 -7.43 5.28
N GLY A 116 12.02 -7.35 6.17
CA GLY A 116 11.21 -6.15 6.39
C GLY A 116 10.25 -5.80 5.24
N GLY A 117 10.02 -6.70 4.27
CA GLY A 117 9.09 -6.46 3.17
C GLY A 117 9.49 -5.32 2.23
N LYS A 118 10.80 -5.00 2.16
CA LYS A 118 11.34 -3.97 1.26
C LYS A 118 11.15 -4.38 -0.19
N VAL A 119 10.89 -3.41 -1.06
CA VAL A 119 10.81 -3.62 -2.52
C VAL A 119 12.15 -3.37 -3.19
N THR A 120 12.96 -2.46 -2.64
CA THR A 120 14.32 -2.14 -3.13
C THR A 120 15.39 -2.52 -2.10
N GLY A 121 16.60 -2.84 -2.59
CA GLY A 121 17.70 -3.29 -1.72
C GLY A 121 17.38 -4.58 -0.97
N GLN A 122 16.61 -5.48 -1.60
CA GLN A 122 16.09 -6.68 -0.97
C GLN A 122 17.19 -7.67 -0.57
N THR A 123 17.13 -8.13 0.68
CA THR A 123 17.95 -9.20 1.23
C THR A 123 17.06 -10.31 1.76
N PHE A 124 17.45 -11.57 1.57
CA PHE A 124 16.68 -12.70 2.07
C PHE A 124 16.62 -12.70 3.61
N GLY A 125 15.41 -12.60 4.15
CA GLY A 125 15.09 -12.58 5.57
C GLY A 125 14.89 -13.98 6.15
N THR A 126 15.35 -14.16 7.38
CA THR A 126 15.16 -15.39 8.17
C THR A 126 14.85 -15.02 9.61
N ALA A 127 14.01 -15.80 10.28
CA ALA A 127 13.76 -15.66 11.72
C ALA A 127 14.03 -17.00 12.42
N THR A 128 14.61 -16.94 13.61
CA THR A 128 14.77 -18.10 14.51
C THR A 128 13.62 -18.22 15.52
N THR A 129 12.73 -17.23 15.54
CA THR A 129 11.64 -17.06 16.51
C THR A 129 10.26 -17.36 15.92
N GLY A 130 10.19 -17.83 14.68
CA GLY A 130 8.94 -18.14 14.00
C GLY A 130 9.16 -18.94 12.73
N PRO A 131 8.14 -19.66 12.24
CA PRO A 131 8.24 -20.44 11.01
C PRO A 131 8.38 -19.53 9.79
N ALA A 132 9.04 -20.03 8.75
CA ALA A 132 9.01 -19.41 7.43
C ALA A 132 7.59 -19.44 6.84
N ILE A 133 7.36 -18.64 5.79
CA ILE A 133 6.09 -18.69 5.05
C ILE A 133 5.82 -20.11 4.53
N ASN A 134 4.59 -20.59 4.74
CA ASN A 134 4.16 -21.85 4.16
C ASN A 134 3.60 -21.61 2.76
N LEU A 135 4.46 -21.77 1.74
CA LEU A 135 4.11 -21.59 0.33
C LEU A 135 3.02 -22.56 -0.16
N LEU A 136 2.87 -23.73 0.47
CA LEU A 136 1.82 -24.70 0.13
C LEU A 136 0.43 -24.20 0.52
N ARG A 137 0.33 -23.36 1.56
CA ARG A 137 -0.95 -22.90 2.14
C ARG A 137 -1.31 -21.46 1.76
N ILE A 138 -0.61 -20.86 0.79
CA ILE A 138 -0.89 -19.47 0.39
C ILE A 138 -2.31 -19.30 -0.15
N GLU A 139 -2.89 -20.34 -0.75
CA GLU A 139 -4.25 -20.32 -1.27
C GLU A 139 -5.28 -19.94 -0.20
N GLU A 140 -5.11 -20.42 1.03
CA GLU A 140 -6.00 -20.11 2.16
C GLU A 140 -6.03 -18.61 2.44
N ASN A 141 -4.88 -17.94 2.35
CA ASN A 141 -4.77 -16.49 2.56
C ASN A 141 -5.26 -15.69 1.34
N LEU A 142 -4.98 -16.20 0.14
CA LEU A 142 -5.26 -15.52 -1.12
C LEU A 142 -6.74 -15.61 -1.53
N SER A 143 -7.46 -16.66 -1.14
CA SER A 143 -8.87 -16.84 -1.51
C SER A 143 -9.74 -15.68 -1.00
N ALA A 144 -9.55 -15.25 0.25
CA ALA A 144 -10.25 -14.09 0.80
C ALA A 144 -9.86 -12.77 0.11
N ALA A 145 -8.59 -12.62 -0.28
CA ALA A 145 -8.11 -11.45 -1.01
C ALA A 145 -8.64 -11.40 -2.44
N TRP A 146 -8.71 -12.56 -3.11
CA TRP A 146 -9.30 -12.73 -4.43
C TRP A 146 -10.79 -12.35 -4.43
N GLN A 147 -11.57 -12.86 -3.47
CA GLN A 147 -12.97 -12.46 -3.29
C GLN A 147 -13.10 -10.95 -3.04
N ARG A 148 -12.21 -10.37 -2.21
CA ARG A 148 -12.23 -8.94 -1.90
C ARG A 148 -11.87 -8.06 -3.10
N LEU A 149 -11.00 -8.54 -3.99
CA LEU A 149 -10.61 -7.86 -5.23
C LEU A 149 -11.65 -8.01 -6.34
N ALA A 150 -12.64 -8.89 -6.21
CA ALA A 150 -13.67 -9.06 -7.21
C ALA A 150 -14.40 -7.73 -7.47
N GLY A 151 -14.45 -7.30 -8.73
CA GLY A 151 -15.07 -6.03 -9.12
C GLY A 151 -14.24 -4.76 -8.83
N THR A 152 -13.03 -4.89 -8.29
CA THR A 152 -12.10 -3.75 -8.10
C THR A 152 -11.39 -3.42 -9.41
N TYR A 153 -11.35 -2.14 -9.78
CA TYR A 153 -10.52 -1.67 -10.89
C TYR A 153 -9.07 -1.57 -10.45
N VAL A 154 -8.15 -2.09 -11.26
CA VAL A 154 -6.71 -2.02 -10.98
C VAL A 154 -6.03 -1.22 -12.09
N GLU A 155 -5.44 -0.10 -11.70
CA GLU A 155 -4.79 0.88 -12.59
C GLU A 155 -3.27 0.89 -12.39
N ASN A 156 -2.55 1.22 -13.45
CA ASN A 156 -1.10 1.46 -13.41
C ASN A 156 -0.79 2.83 -14.02
N LEU A 157 -1.12 3.88 -13.28
CA LEU A 157 -0.98 5.27 -13.69
C LEU A 157 -0.13 6.06 -12.71
N SER A 158 0.40 7.19 -13.16
CA SER A 158 0.91 8.20 -12.22
C SER A 158 -0.21 8.64 -11.27
N TRP A 159 0.15 8.98 -10.03
CA TRP A 159 -0.81 9.30 -8.97
C TRP A 159 -1.79 10.41 -9.40
N LEU A 160 -1.29 11.46 -10.07
CA LEU A 160 -2.12 12.59 -10.50
C LEU A 160 -3.07 12.17 -11.62
N ALA A 161 -2.61 11.40 -12.61
CA ALA A 161 -3.46 10.93 -13.69
C ALA A 161 -4.59 10.02 -13.18
N CYS A 162 -4.30 9.16 -12.19
CA CYS A 162 -5.33 8.38 -11.50
C CYS A 162 -6.32 9.30 -10.77
N ALA A 163 -5.81 10.21 -9.94
CA ALA A 163 -6.65 11.10 -9.14
C ALA A 163 -7.59 11.96 -10.01
N GLU A 164 -7.09 12.53 -11.11
CA GLU A 164 -7.89 13.32 -12.05
C GLU A 164 -8.92 12.49 -12.82
N ARG A 165 -8.57 11.26 -13.23
CA ARG A 165 -9.49 10.37 -13.94
C ARG A 165 -10.75 10.08 -13.13
N TYR A 166 -10.60 9.86 -11.83
CA TYR A 166 -11.69 9.48 -10.92
C TYR A 166 -12.28 10.66 -10.12
N ASP A 167 -11.87 11.91 -10.36
CA ASP A 167 -12.33 13.06 -9.57
C ASP A 167 -13.83 13.36 -9.80
N ARG A 168 -14.66 12.94 -8.85
CA ARG A 168 -16.10 13.17 -8.80
C ARG A 168 -16.48 13.56 -7.36
N ALA A 169 -17.61 14.23 -7.19
CA ALA A 169 -18.08 14.66 -5.87
C ALA A 169 -18.32 13.51 -4.89
N HIS A 170 -18.61 12.30 -5.41
CA HIS A 170 -18.82 11.08 -4.62
C HIS A 170 -17.54 10.22 -4.47
N THR A 171 -16.39 10.69 -4.95
CA THR A 171 -15.11 9.98 -4.84
C THR A 171 -14.37 10.36 -3.57
N PHE A 172 -13.89 9.35 -2.86
CA PHE A 172 -12.91 9.49 -1.80
C PHE A 172 -11.57 8.90 -2.24
N PHE A 173 -10.52 9.71 -2.12
CA PHE A 173 -9.14 9.34 -2.40
C PHE A 173 -8.36 9.17 -1.10
N TYR A 174 -7.77 7.99 -0.91
CA TYR A 174 -6.71 7.77 0.07
C TYR A 174 -5.35 7.81 -0.63
N MET A 175 -4.46 8.66 -0.13
CA MET A 175 -3.12 8.86 -0.67
C MET A 175 -2.08 8.60 0.42
N ASP A 176 -1.22 7.61 0.19
CA ASP A 176 -0.08 7.27 1.05
C ASP A 176 1.22 7.36 0.25
N PRO A 177 1.68 8.58 -0.10
CA PRO A 177 2.86 8.77 -0.93
C PRO A 177 4.14 8.31 -0.19
N PRO A 178 5.27 8.17 -0.91
CA PRO A 178 6.57 8.03 -0.28
C PRO A 178 6.81 9.12 0.78
N TYR A 179 7.35 8.74 1.94
CA TYR A 179 7.57 9.68 3.04
C TYR A 179 8.73 10.63 2.74
N TRP A 180 8.54 11.90 3.08
CA TRP A 180 9.54 12.94 2.80
C TRP A 180 10.82 12.69 3.60
N GLN A 181 11.97 12.79 2.93
CA GLN A 181 13.31 12.55 3.50
C GLN A 181 13.48 11.20 4.21
N THR A 182 12.65 10.21 3.87
CA THR A 182 12.75 8.86 4.42
C THR A 182 13.24 7.88 3.35
N ALA A 183 14.21 7.04 3.69
CA ALA A 183 14.66 5.98 2.79
C ALA A 183 13.59 4.88 2.70
N GLY A 184 13.13 4.50 1.49
CA GLY A 184 12.29 3.29 1.42
C GLY A 184 11.60 2.91 0.11
N TYR A 185 11.26 3.85 -0.77
CA TYR A 185 10.34 3.52 -1.89
C TYR A 185 11.02 3.28 -3.24
N GLY A 186 12.31 3.60 -3.38
CA GLY A 186 13.08 3.31 -4.60
C GLY A 186 12.64 4.07 -5.86
N VAL A 187 11.67 4.98 -5.72
CA VAL A 187 11.21 5.91 -6.73
C VAL A 187 11.45 7.31 -6.15
N ASP A 188 12.10 8.17 -6.94
CA ASP A 188 12.29 9.55 -6.56
C ASP A 188 10.92 10.25 -6.52
N PHE A 189 10.58 10.81 -5.36
CA PHE A 189 9.37 11.58 -5.15
C PHE A 189 9.81 12.98 -4.67
N PRO A 190 10.11 13.89 -5.61
CA PRO A 190 10.68 15.19 -5.28
C PRO A 190 9.62 16.08 -4.62
N PHE A 191 10.07 17.16 -3.97
CA PHE A 191 9.18 17.95 -3.11
C PHE A 191 8.00 18.56 -3.88
N GLU A 192 8.22 18.89 -5.15
CA GLU A 192 7.21 19.45 -6.06
C GLU A 192 5.99 18.54 -6.22
N GLU A 193 6.13 17.22 -6.04
CA GLU A 193 5.00 16.29 -6.10
C GLU A 193 4.03 16.48 -4.92
N TYR A 194 4.53 16.83 -3.73
CA TYR A 194 3.65 17.17 -2.59
C TYR A 194 2.96 18.52 -2.80
N GLU A 195 3.63 19.49 -3.42
CA GLU A 195 3.00 20.77 -3.80
C GLU A 195 1.88 20.55 -4.82
N ARG A 196 2.14 19.73 -5.85
CA ARG A 196 1.12 19.32 -6.83
C ARG A 196 -0.05 18.57 -6.18
N MET A 197 0.21 17.78 -5.15
CA MET A 197 -0.83 17.08 -4.38
C MET A 197 -1.68 18.06 -3.59
N ALA A 198 -1.07 19.03 -2.92
CA ALA A 198 -1.80 20.10 -2.24
C ALA A 198 -2.66 20.91 -3.24
N ASP A 199 -2.13 21.22 -4.42
CA ASP A 199 -2.89 21.91 -5.48
C ASP A 199 -4.06 21.09 -6.01
N PHE A 200 -3.88 19.78 -6.19
CA PHE A 200 -4.98 18.87 -6.52
C PHE A 200 -6.05 18.88 -5.43
N MET A 201 -5.67 18.76 -4.16
CA MET A 201 -6.59 18.77 -3.02
C MET A 201 -7.41 20.06 -2.91
N ARG A 202 -6.86 21.21 -3.34
CA ARG A 202 -7.55 22.52 -3.34
C ARG A 202 -8.64 22.60 -4.39
N ARG A 203 -8.46 21.93 -5.54
CA ARG A 203 -9.35 22.06 -6.72
C ARG A 203 -10.25 20.86 -6.98
N CYS A 204 -9.96 19.69 -6.39
CA CYS A 204 -10.70 18.47 -6.66
C CYS A 204 -12.13 18.55 -6.12
N LYS A 205 -13.04 17.81 -6.77
CA LYS A 205 -14.45 17.69 -6.35
C LYS A 205 -14.60 16.67 -5.22
N GLY A 206 -13.79 15.62 -5.27
CA GLY A 206 -13.79 14.55 -4.28
C GLY A 206 -13.15 14.94 -2.96
N LYS A 207 -13.20 14.01 -2.01
CA LYS A 207 -12.52 14.11 -0.73
C LYS A 207 -11.17 13.43 -0.80
N VAL A 208 -10.14 14.06 -0.26
CA VAL A 208 -8.76 13.52 -0.28
C VAL A 208 -8.18 13.48 1.13
N MET A 209 -7.72 12.29 1.54
CA MET A 209 -6.94 12.08 2.74
C MET A 209 -5.51 11.69 2.36
N VAL A 210 -4.53 12.40 2.90
CA VAL A 210 -3.11 12.09 2.75
C VAL A 210 -2.55 11.62 4.10
N SER A 211 -1.80 10.52 4.09
CA SER A 211 -1.07 9.98 5.24
C SER A 211 0.43 10.12 4.99
N ILE A 212 1.16 10.79 5.88
CA ILE A 212 2.58 11.09 5.66
C ILE A 212 3.31 11.32 7.00
N ASN A 213 4.64 11.36 7.00
CA ASN A 213 5.41 11.76 8.17
C ASN A 213 5.15 13.22 8.57
N ASP A 214 5.05 13.47 9.88
CA ASP A 214 4.95 14.83 10.42
C ASP A 214 6.27 15.60 10.23
N HIS A 215 6.30 16.48 9.25
CA HIS A 215 7.47 17.31 8.91
C HIS A 215 7.07 18.77 8.65
N PRO A 216 7.89 19.76 9.09
CA PRO A 216 7.58 21.19 8.89
C PRO A 216 7.35 21.59 7.42
N GLU A 217 8.12 21.01 6.49
CA GLU A 217 7.96 21.31 5.05
C GLU A 217 6.64 20.75 4.49
N ILE A 218 6.24 19.56 4.93
CA ILE A 218 4.94 18.98 4.55
C ILE A 218 3.80 19.84 5.10
N ARG A 219 3.87 20.25 6.38
CA ARG A 219 2.88 21.17 6.96
C ARG A 219 2.77 22.49 6.18
N ARG A 220 3.88 23.00 5.64
CA ARG A 220 3.89 24.20 4.79
C ARG A 220 3.23 23.96 3.44
N ALA A 221 3.57 22.87 2.74
CA ALA A 221 2.99 22.54 1.44
C ALA A 221 1.46 22.40 1.50
N PHE A 222 0.98 21.75 2.56
CA PHE A 222 -0.44 21.50 2.81
C PHE A 222 -1.10 22.56 3.72
N ALA A 223 -0.53 23.76 3.82
CA ALA A 223 -1.12 24.83 4.61
C ALA A 223 -2.56 25.16 4.13
N GLY A 224 -3.47 25.31 5.09
CA GLY A 224 -4.89 25.56 4.85
C GLY A 224 -5.80 24.33 4.91
N PHE A 225 -5.24 23.12 5.01
CA PHE A 225 -6.00 21.88 5.20
C PHE A 225 -6.17 21.52 6.69
N HIS A 226 -7.08 20.58 6.95
CA HIS A 226 -7.25 20.01 8.30
C HIS A 226 -6.13 18.99 8.56
N PHE A 227 -5.52 19.07 9.74
CA PHE A 227 -4.46 18.17 10.17
C PHE A 227 -4.90 17.37 11.40
N GLU A 228 -4.66 16.06 11.38
CA GLU A 228 -4.75 15.17 12.53
C GLU A 228 -3.39 14.51 12.74
N CYS A 229 -2.91 14.47 13.98
CA CYS A 229 -1.65 13.80 14.32
C CYS A 229 -1.97 12.46 14.97
N ILE A 230 -1.42 11.38 14.43
CA ILE A 230 -1.58 10.04 14.97
C ILE A 230 -0.21 9.57 15.47
N ASP A 231 -0.13 9.29 16.76
CA ASP A 231 1.10 8.77 17.36
C ASP A 231 1.36 7.33 16.93
N ILE A 232 2.49 7.09 16.26
CA ILE A 232 2.96 5.74 15.94
C ILE A 232 4.12 5.36 16.86
N ARG A 233 3.96 4.29 17.63
CA ARG A 233 5.11 3.56 18.18
C ARG A 233 5.62 2.59 17.11
N TYR A 234 6.62 2.99 16.32
CA TYR A 234 7.31 2.06 15.42
C TYR A 234 8.14 1.05 16.23
N SER A 235 7.86 -0.24 16.02
CA SER A 235 8.62 -1.35 16.62
C SER A 235 9.50 -2.01 15.56
N ASN A 236 10.49 -1.32 15.01
CA ASN A 236 11.41 -1.90 14.03
C ASN A 236 12.88 -1.50 14.26
N THR A 237 13.26 -1.25 15.50
CA THR A 237 14.66 -1.08 15.91
C THR A 237 15.12 -2.29 16.72
N ASN A 238 16.20 -2.92 16.27
CA ASN A 238 16.93 -3.94 17.03
C ASN A 238 17.14 -3.46 18.48
N GLN A 239 16.86 -4.32 19.46
CA GLN A 239 16.93 -4.06 20.92
C GLN A 239 18.33 -3.65 21.45
N ARG A 240 19.28 -3.25 20.62
CA ARG A 240 20.67 -2.93 21.02
C ARG A 240 21.11 -1.48 20.87
N GLN A 241 20.31 -0.58 20.31
CA GLN A 241 20.65 0.85 20.31
C GLN A 241 19.44 1.73 20.67
N CYS A 242 19.63 2.52 21.72
CA CYS A 242 18.67 3.48 22.25
C CYS A 242 18.33 4.59 21.25
N LYS A 243 17.05 5.00 21.31
CA LYS A 243 16.33 6.12 20.64
C LYS A 243 15.48 5.68 19.46
N ALA A 244 14.29 5.15 19.77
CA ALA A 244 13.17 5.24 18.84
C ALA A 244 12.77 6.71 18.75
N GLU A 245 13.07 7.38 17.64
CA GLU A 245 12.45 8.66 17.30
C GLU A 245 10.96 8.42 17.11
N ILE A 246 10.14 9.10 17.91
CA ILE A 246 8.69 9.13 17.74
C ILE A 246 8.43 10.00 16.51
N THR A 247 8.46 9.40 15.33
CA THR A 247 8.01 10.07 14.11
C THR A 247 6.48 9.95 14.09
N GLY A 248 5.79 11.04 14.43
CA GLY A 248 4.33 11.11 14.34
C GLY A 248 3.85 10.97 12.90
N GLU A 249 2.68 10.38 12.72
CA GLU A 249 1.96 10.36 11.45
C GLU A 249 1.11 11.61 11.35
N LEU A 250 1.21 12.31 10.23
CA LEU A 250 0.36 13.44 9.89
C LEU A 250 -0.69 12.98 8.88
N VAL A 251 -1.95 13.11 9.26
CA VAL A 251 -3.09 12.90 8.38
C VAL A 251 -3.63 14.26 7.95
N ILE A 252 -3.75 14.45 6.63
CA ILE A 252 -4.14 15.71 6.01
C ILE A 252 -5.44 15.49 5.25
N MET A 253 -6.44 16.34 5.48
CA MET A 253 -7.76 16.20 4.86
C MET A 253 -8.26 17.51 4.26
N ASN A 254 -8.92 17.42 3.10
CA ASN A 254 -9.63 18.57 2.50
C ASN A 254 -11.07 18.74 3.02
N TRP A 255 -11.37 18.17 4.20
CA TRP A 255 -12.60 18.36 4.96
C TRP A 255 -12.31 18.33 6.46
N GLN A 256 -13.30 18.68 7.27
CA GLN A 256 -13.23 18.53 8.74
C GLN A 256 -13.94 17.24 9.17
N PRO A 257 -13.30 16.29 9.85
CA PRO A 257 -13.91 15.00 10.24
C PRO A 257 -15.20 15.13 11.04
N THR A 258 -15.31 16.17 11.89
CA THR A 258 -16.50 16.45 12.70
C THR A 258 -17.75 16.76 11.88
N SER A 259 -17.60 17.14 10.61
CA SER A 259 -18.72 17.50 9.73
C SER A 259 -19.60 16.32 9.31
N PHE A 260 -19.14 15.08 9.54
CA PHE A 260 -19.88 13.87 9.16
C PHE A 260 -20.47 13.10 10.33
N GLY A 261 -20.41 13.66 11.56
CA GLY A 261 -21.02 13.06 12.75
C GLY A 261 -20.61 11.60 12.88
N GLY A 262 -19.33 11.37 13.20
CA GLY A 262 -18.64 10.08 13.04
C GLY A 262 -19.54 8.88 13.27
N LEU A 263 -19.76 8.12 12.21
CA LEU A 263 -20.13 6.71 12.17
C LEU A 263 -20.32 6.31 10.70
N PHE A 264 -19.50 5.36 10.26
CA PHE A 264 -20.08 4.21 9.57
C PHE A 264 -20.74 3.32 10.63
#